data_AF-A0A165L7S3-F1
#
_entry.id   AF-A0A165L7S3-F1
#
_cell.length_a   1.000
_cell.length_b   1.000
_cell.length_c   1.000
_cell.angle_alpha   90.00
_cell.angle_beta   90.00
_cell.angle_gamma   90.00
#
_symmetry.space_group_name_H-M   'P 1'
#
loop_
_entity.id
_entity.type
_entity.pdbx_description
1 polymer ?
#
loop_
_entity_poly.entity_id
_entity_poly.type
_entity_poly.pdbx_seq_one_letter_code
_entity_poly.pdbx_strand_id
1 'polypeptide(L)'
;MAEIKRHLRAFHSVETRSESADKVVKCLWTGCTTDIRTDGLAKHLRDVHLRVGARRCSHCGKRVSRKDAMKRYEKRCKALQSALASEGTRNWGYGTPSGH
;
A
#
# COMPACT_ATOMS: atom_id res chain seq x y z
N MET A 1 -5.60 11.89 -3.98
CA MET A 1 -5.47 10.99 -5.16
C MET A 1 -5.03 11.78 -6.40
N ALA A 2 -5.31 13.08 -6.47
CA ALA A 2 -5.00 13.93 -7.63
C ALA A 2 -3.53 13.94 -8.04
N GLU A 3 -2.59 13.91 -7.11
CA GLU A 3 -1.16 14.01 -7.41
C GLU A 3 -0.61 12.79 -8.18
N ILE A 4 -0.97 11.57 -7.76
CA ILE A 4 -0.60 10.33 -8.46
C ILE A 4 -1.24 10.30 -9.85
N LYS A 5 -2.52 10.71 -9.97
CA LYS A 5 -3.21 10.78 -11.28
C LYS A 5 -2.53 11.78 -12.22
N ARG A 6 -2.10 12.94 -11.70
CA ARG A 6 -1.38 13.96 -12.48
C ARG A 6 -0.03 13.42 -12.97
N HIS A 7 0.72 12.74 -12.10
CA HIS A 7 1.98 12.11 -12.49
C HIS A 7 1.79 11.04 -13.57
N LEU A 8 0.80 10.15 -13.40
CA LEU A 8 0.47 9.12 -14.39
C LEU A 8 0.11 9.70 -15.76
N ARG A 9 -0.66 10.79 -15.79
CA ARG A 9 -0.97 11.48 -17.04
C ARG A 9 0.24 12.17 -17.66
N ALA A 10 1.10 12.78 -16.84
CA ALA A 10 2.25 13.56 -17.32
C ALA A 10 3.43 12.70 -17.80
N PHE A 11 3.66 11.54 -17.17
CA PHE A 11 4.86 10.72 -17.42
C PHE A 11 4.54 9.37 -18.07
N HIS A 12 3.31 8.90 -17.98
CA HIS A 12 2.92 7.58 -18.50
C HIS A 12 1.72 7.64 -19.46
N SER A 13 1.22 8.83 -19.79
CA SER A 13 0.06 9.05 -20.66
C SER A 13 -1.18 8.22 -20.26
N VAL A 14 -1.30 7.88 -18.98
CA VAL A 14 -2.46 7.13 -18.47
C VAL A 14 -3.58 8.12 -18.15
N GLU A 15 -4.60 8.14 -18.99
CA GLU A 15 -5.78 8.96 -18.79
C GLU A 15 -6.86 8.16 -18.05
N THR A 16 -7.19 8.58 -16.84
CA THR A 16 -8.21 7.94 -16.00
C THR A 16 -9.61 8.55 -16.19
N ARG A 17 -9.87 9.16 -17.36
CA ARG A 17 -11.14 9.85 -17.67
C ARG A 17 -12.12 8.85 -18.31
N SER A 18 -13.42 9.03 -18.05
CA SER A 18 -14.47 8.01 -18.18
C SER A 18 -14.52 7.23 -19.50
N GLU A 19 -14.07 7.78 -20.63
CA GLU A 19 -14.04 7.07 -21.91
C GLU A 19 -13.01 5.93 -21.96
N SER A 20 -12.00 5.95 -21.07
CA SER A 20 -10.95 4.91 -20.98
C SER A 20 -10.91 4.24 -19.59
N ALA A 21 -11.92 4.46 -18.75
CA ALA A 21 -11.98 3.93 -17.38
C ALA A 21 -12.20 2.41 -17.30
N ASP A 22 -12.58 1.77 -18.40
CA ASP A 22 -12.69 0.31 -18.51
C ASP A 22 -11.42 -0.36 -19.06
N LYS A 23 -10.42 0.44 -19.45
CA LYS A 23 -9.15 -0.10 -19.92
C LYS A 23 -8.37 -0.66 -18.73
N VAL A 24 -7.98 -1.93 -18.86
CA VAL A 24 -7.05 -2.58 -17.93
C VAL A 24 -5.62 -2.26 -18.36
N VAL A 25 -4.80 -1.83 -17.40
CA VAL A 25 -3.40 -1.49 -17.60
C VAL A 25 -2.53 -2.31 -16.64
N LYS A 26 -1.36 -2.72 -17.11
CA LYS A 26 -0.38 -3.42 -16.28
C LYS A 26 0.35 -2.42 -15.40
N CYS A 27 0.49 -2.74 -14.12
CA CYS A 27 1.41 -2.01 -13.26
C CYS A 27 2.85 -2.25 -13.74
N LEU A 28 3.57 -1.17 -14.05
CA LEU A 28 4.98 -1.23 -14.48
C LEU A 28 5.94 -0.98 -13.31
N TRP A 29 5.45 -1.06 -12.06
CA TRP A 29 6.32 -0.93 -10.90
C TRP A 29 7.24 -2.14 -10.80
N THR A 30 8.51 -1.93 -10.47
CA THR A 30 9.52 -2.99 -10.38
C THR A 30 9.04 -4.15 -9.52
N GLY A 31 8.93 -5.35 -10.12
CA GLY A 31 8.45 -6.57 -9.46
C GLY A 31 6.93 -6.68 -9.31
N CYS A 32 6.14 -5.80 -9.92
CA CYS A 32 4.68 -5.89 -9.98
C CYS A 32 4.23 -6.33 -11.38
N THR A 33 3.37 -7.35 -11.43
CA THR A 33 2.76 -7.88 -12.66
C THR A 33 1.24 -7.81 -12.64
N THR A 34 0.66 -7.00 -11.74
CA THR A 34 -0.79 -6.93 -11.55
C THR A 34 -1.45 -6.07 -12.63
N ASP A 35 -2.46 -6.65 -13.29
CA ASP A 35 -3.38 -5.97 -14.18
C ASP A 35 -4.46 -5.23 -13.37
N ILE A 36 -4.59 -3.92 -13.59
CA ILE A 36 -5.49 -3.06 -12.81
C ILE A 36 -6.21 -2.12 -13.77
N ARG A 37 -7.48 -1.84 -13.50
CA ARG A 37 -8.20 -0.80 -14.25
C ARG A 37 -7.54 0.57 -14.09
N THR A 38 -7.55 1.38 -15.14
CA THR A 38 -6.97 2.74 -15.13
C THR A 38 -7.51 3.61 -13.98
N ASP A 39 -8.78 3.49 -13.64
CA ASP A 39 -9.42 4.23 -12.54
C ASP A 39 -8.87 3.80 -11.16
N GLY A 40 -8.52 2.52 -11.01
CA GLY A 40 -7.97 1.90 -9.81
C GLY A 40 -6.44 1.99 -9.68
N LEU A 41 -5.71 2.29 -10.75
CA LEU A 41 -4.24 2.28 -10.77
C LEU A 41 -3.66 3.26 -9.73
N ALA A 42 -4.18 4.48 -9.64
CA ALA A 42 -3.70 5.47 -8.67
C ALA A 42 -3.87 5.02 -7.21
N LYS A 43 -4.95 4.27 -6.92
CA LYS A 43 -5.19 3.69 -5.60
C LYS A 43 -4.23 2.53 -5.32
N HIS A 44 -4.02 1.66 -6.31
CA HIS A 44 -3.06 0.57 -6.21
C HIS A 44 -1.65 1.09 -5.89
N LEU A 45 -1.16 2.07 -6.65
CA LEU A 45 0.17 2.65 -6.43
C LEU A 45 0.31 3.26 -5.03
N ARG A 46 -0.73 3.98 -4.57
CA ARG A 46 -0.75 4.53 -3.21
C ARG A 46 -0.66 3.45 -2.13
N ASP A 47 -1.50 2.43 -2.23
CA ASP A 47 -1.67 1.46 -1.14
C ASP A 47 -0.56 0.39 -1.13
N VAL A 48 -0.09 -0.03 -2.31
CA VAL A 48 0.87 -1.13 -2.46
C VAL A 48 2.29 -0.63 -2.46
N HIS A 49 2.59 0.38 -3.28
CA HIS A 49 3.96 0.79 -3.56
C HIS A 49 4.41 1.98 -2.71
N LEU A 50 3.65 3.07 -2.75
CA LEU A 50 4.03 4.31 -2.09
C LEU A 50 3.73 4.31 -0.59
N ARG A 51 2.72 3.55 -0.16
CA ARG A 51 2.24 3.48 1.23
C ARG A 51 2.06 4.86 1.88
N VAL A 52 1.68 5.86 1.08
CA VAL A 52 1.58 7.28 1.49
C VAL A 52 0.47 7.48 2.54
N GLY A 53 -0.49 6.56 2.65
CA GLY A 53 -1.50 6.52 3.70
C GLY A 53 -1.11 5.72 4.94
N ALA A 54 0.12 5.19 5.01
CA ALA A 54 0.49 4.27 6.06
C ALA A 54 0.62 4.97 7.41
N ARG A 55 -0.27 4.61 8.34
CA ARG A 55 -0.19 5.11 9.72
C ARG A 55 0.64 4.16 10.56
N ARG A 56 1.43 4.73 11.46
CA ARG A 56 2.19 3.99 12.45
C ARG A 56 1.27 3.65 13.62
N CYS A 57 1.28 2.40 14.06
CA CYS A 57 0.61 1.99 15.27
C CYS A 57 1.34 2.51 16.49
N SER A 58 0.63 3.19 17.38
CA SER A 58 1.18 3.70 18.65
C SER A 58 1.52 2.57 19.62
N HIS A 59 0.95 1.38 19.45
CA HIS A 59 1.22 0.24 20.32
C HIS A 59 2.50 -0.50 19.91
N CYS A 60 2.66 -0.88 18.64
CA CYS A 60 3.77 -1.72 18.18
C CYS A 60 4.71 -1.05 17.16
N GLY A 61 4.46 0.21 16.77
CA GLY A 61 5.26 0.93 15.78
C GLY A 61 5.10 0.46 14.33
N LYS A 62 4.23 -0.51 14.03
CA LYS A 62 4.06 -1.04 12.67
C LYS A 62 3.33 -0.05 11.75
N ARG A 63 3.82 0.10 10.51
CA ARG A 63 3.20 0.93 9.47
C ARG A 63 2.15 0.12 8.71
N VAL A 64 0.89 0.56 8.78
CA VAL A 64 -0.23 -0.10 8.10
C VAL A 64 -0.78 0.86 7.05
N SER A 65 -0.79 0.41 5.78
CA SER A 65 -1.01 1.24 4.59
C SER A 65 -2.37 1.98 4.53
N ARG A 66 -3.39 1.51 5.27
CA ARG A 66 -4.75 2.08 5.23
C ARG A 66 -5.38 2.25 6.62
N LYS A 67 -6.23 3.27 6.77
CA LYS A 67 -6.93 3.61 8.03
C LYS A 67 -7.86 2.49 8.52
N ASP A 68 -8.62 1.85 7.63
CA ASP A 68 -9.53 0.76 8.03
C ASP A 68 -8.78 -0.51 8.42
N ALA A 69 -7.73 -0.82 7.66
CA ALA A 69 -6.80 -1.90 8.00
C ALA A 69 -6.11 -1.62 9.33
N MET A 70 -5.75 -0.36 9.59
CA MET A 70 -5.17 0.11 10.84
C MET A 70 -6.13 -0.08 12.01
N LYS A 71 -7.41 0.30 11.89
CA LYS A 71 -8.40 0.13 12.96
C LYS A 71 -8.61 -1.35 13.34
N ARG A 72 -8.64 -2.25 12.35
CA ARG A 72 -8.69 -3.70 12.59
C ARG A 72 -7.38 -4.21 13.18
N TYR A 73 -6.26 -3.72 12.68
CA TYR A 73 -4.93 -4.05 13.17
C TYR A 73 -4.77 -3.64 14.63
N GLU A 74 -5.18 -2.43 15.03
CA GLU A 74 -5.09 -1.94 16.40
C GLU A 74 -5.88 -2.80 17.37
N LYS A 75 -7.11 -3.21 17.02
CA LYS A 75 -7.90 -4.15 17.83
C LYS A 75 -7.15 -5.46 18.05
N ARG A 76 -6.57 -6.02 16.98
CA ARG A 76 -5.81 -7.27 17.05
C ARG A 76 -4.44 -7.09 17.72
N CYS A 77 -3.81 -5.93 17.56
CA CYS A 77 -2.52 -5.59 18.14
C CYS A 77 -2.63 -5.42 19.65
N LYS A 78 -3.74 -4.87 20.15
CA LYS A 78 -4.03 -4.85 21.59
C LYS A 78 -4.11 -6.27 22.15
N ALA A 79 -4.83 -7.16 21.47
CA ALA A 79 -4.95 -8.57 21.89
C ALA A 79 -3.62 -9.36 21.75
N LEU A 80 -2.80 -9.07 20.74
CA LEU A 80 -1.51 -9.71 20.53
C LEU A 80 -0.40 -9.16 21.44
N GLN A 81 -0.42 -7.87 21.82
CA GLN A 81 0.57 -7.34 22.77
C GLN A 81 0.47 -8.00 24.15
N SER A 82 -0.75 -8.33 24.60
CA SER A 82 -0.94 -9.13 25.81
C SER A 82 -0.34 -10.54 25.70
N ALA A 83 -0.17 -11.08 24.49
CA ALA A 83 0.44 -12.40 24.27
C ALA A 83 1.94 -12.34 23.95
N LEU A 84 2.47 -11.20 23.48
CA LEU A 84 3.87 -11.02 23.07
C LEU A 84 4.75 -10.39 24.15
N ALA A 85 4.19 -9.95 25.29
CA ALA A 85 4.95 -9.41 26.41
C ALA A 85 5.85 -10.46 27.13
N SER A 86 5.70 -11.74 26.80
CA SER A 86 6.50 -12.85 27.36
C SER A 86 7.59 -13.41 26.43
N GLU A 87 7.66 -13.00 25.16
CA GLU A 87 8.69 -13.49 24.24
C GLU A 87 9.40 -12.32 23.55
N GLY A 88 10.61 -12.06 24.05
CA GLY A 88 11.53 -11.05 23.53
C GLY A 88 11.70 -11.13 22.00
N THR A 89 11.67 -9.95 21.40
CA THR A 89 12.39 -9.62 20.16
C THR A 89 12.25 -10.62 19.01
N ARG A 90 11.06 -10.77 18.43
CA ARG A 90 10.98 -11.17 17.00
C ARG A 90 10.76 -9.93 16.15
N ASN A 91 11.89 -9.36 15.74
CA ASN A 91 12.03 -8.43 14.63
C ASN A 91 11.35 -9.04 13.39
N TRP A 92 10.09 -8.71 13.16
CA TRP A 92 9.44 -8.97 11.88
C TRP A 92 9.88 -7.89 10.90
N GLY A 93 11.13 -8.01 10.46
CA GLY A 93 11.62 -7.38 9.26
C GLY A 93 10.94 -8.02 8.06
N TYR A 94 9.83 -7.45 7.59
CA TYR A 94 9.41 -7.63 6.21
C TYR A 94 10.38 -6.81 5.34
N GLY A 95 11.59 -7.35 5.20
CA GLY A 95 12.43 -7.12 4.05
C GLY A 95 11.86 -7.96 2.91
N THR A 96 11.56 -7.30 1.80
CA THR A 96 11.54 -7.95 0.49
C THR A 96 12.67 -7.31 -0.33
N PRO A 97 13.48 -8.12 -1.03
CA PRO A 97 14.77 -7.71 -1.54
C PRO A 97 14.61 -6.79 -2.75
N SER A 98 15.28 -5.64 -2.71
CA SER A 98 15.64 -4.89 -3.91
C SER A 98 17.06 -5.33 -4.26
N GLY A 99 17.17 -6.24 -5.23
CA GLY A 99 18.44 -6.72 -5.77
C GLY A 99 18.64 -6.19 -7.18
N HIS A 100 19.71 -5.39 -7.30
CA HIS A 100 20.47 -4.91 -8.48
C HIS A 100 19.73 -4.23 -9.64
#